data_AF-A0A3L9YIZ7-F1
#
_entry.id   AF-A0A3L9YIZ7-F1
#
_cell.length_a   1.000
_cell.length_b   1.000
_cell.length_c   1.000
_cell.angle_alpha   90.00
_cell.angle_beta   90.00
_cell.angle_gamma   90.00
#
_symmetry.space_group_name_H-M   'P 1'
#
loop_
_entity.id
_entity.type
_entity.pdbx_description
1 polymer ?
#
loop_
_entity_poly.entity_id
_entity_poly.type
_entity_poly.pdbx_seq_one_letter_code
_entity_poly.pdbx_strand_id
1 'polypeptide(L)'
;MLKKCLIVGSFLLAAGVAQADLKNISSGGVHSATNLDAVACTIVGTDGVLYRGTKILYVFAESIGNGRDPMLKVSSLKYNLVVQNDDWEESYYVNGSEKAPVPASLYASYLRTPKRATDAAVIYFADPGEPVCASTKEYANNSNLYQVQISITDVTSGVIASGVRSSPKDAAIDPNGMLRSDLDRLLEVYSTTEK
;
A
#
# COMPACT_ATOMS: atom_id res chain seq x y z
N MET A 1 14.31 68.09 -10.52
CA MET A 1 14.98 66.79 -10.28
C MET A 1 14.21 66.03 -9.20
N LEU A 2 13.45 64.99 -9.58
CA LEU A 2 13.44 63.66 -8.93
C LEU A 2 12.43 62.79 -9.69
N LYS A 3 12.95 61.87 -10.51
CA LYS A 3 12.19 60.73 -11.04
C LYS A 3 11.92 59.77 -9.88
N LYS A 4 10.68 59.34 -9.68
CA LYS A 4 10.38 58.10 -8.96
C LYS A 4 9.64 57.15 -9.89
N CYS A 5 10.43 56.29 -10.53
CA CYS A 5 9.98 55.00 -11.00
C CYS A 5 9.52 54.18 -9.80
N LEU A 6 8.34 53.59 -9.85
CA LEU A 6 8.00 52.42 -9.05
C LEU A 6 7.51 51.34 -9.98
N ILE A 7 8.37 50.34 -10.11
CA ILE A 7 8.25 49.13 -10.90
C ILE A 7 7.37 48.14 -10.10
N VAL A 8 6.40 47.57 -10.82
CA VAL A 8 5.91 46.17 -10.82
C VAL A 8 6.02 45.36 -9.53
N GLY A 9 4.89 44.76 -9.14
CA GLY A 9 4.87 43.64 -8.21
C GLY A 9 3.47 43.05 -8.01
N SER A 10 2.75 42.74 -9.10
CA SER A 10 1.51 42.00 -9.02
C SER A 10 1.82 40.57 -8.56
N PHE A 11 1.75 40.35 -7.25
CA PHE A 11 1.77 39.02 -6.63
C PHE A 11 0.47 38.30 -7.04
N LEU A 12 0.49 37.63 -8.19
CA LEU A 12 -0.50 36.60 -8.49
C LEU A 12 -0.24 35.46 -7.51
N LEU A 13 -1.07 35.39 -6.47
CA LEU A 13 -1.24 34.21 -5.64
C LEU A 13 -1.64 33.06 -6.56
N ALA A 14 -0.64 32.29 -7.00
CA ALA A 14 -0.86 30.95 -7.48
C ALA A 14 -1.31 30.12 -6.29
N ALA A 15 -2.61 30.21 -5.95
CA ALA A 15 -3.32 29.14 -5.28
C ALA A 15 -3.43 27.99 -6.31
N GLY A 16 -2.28 27.40 -6.64
CA GLY A 16 -2.25 26.08 -7.23
C GLY A 16 -2.90 25.18 -6.21
N VAL A 17 -3.97 24.51 -6.63
CA VAL A 17 -4.56 23.40 -5.91
C VAL A 17 -3.44 22.41 -5.60
N ALA A 18 -2.87 22.49 -4.40
CA ALA A 18 -2.06 21.42 -3.85
C ALA A 18 -3.04 20.30 -3.49
N GLN A 19 -3.58 19.62 -4.51
CA GLN A 19 -4.16 18.30 -4.31
C GLN A 19 -2.97 17.37 -4.11
N ALA A 20 -2.49 17.33 -2.87
CA ALA A 20 -1.64 16.26 -2.40
C ALA A 20 -2.52 15.01 -2.36
N ASP A 21 -2.81 14.45 -3.53
CA ASP A 21 -3.25 13.07 -3.65
C ASP A 21 -2.06 12.27 -3.10
N LEU A 22 -2.19 11.83 -1.86
CA LEU A 22 -1.13 11.18 -1.07
C LEU A 22 -0.74 9.88 -1.79
N LYS A 23 0.19 10.00 -2.73
CA LYS A 23 0.57 8.92 -3.64
C LYS A 23 1.30 7.80 -2.91
N ASN A 24 1.97 8.13 -1.80
CA ASN A 24 2.71 7.22 -0.92
C ASN A 24 2.61 7.71 0.52
N ILE A 25 2.22 6.85 1.46
CA ILE A 25 2.45 7.09 2.89
C ILE A 25 3.52 6.12 3.35
N SER A 26 4.64 6.67 3.79
CA SER A 26 5.62 5.96 4.59
C SER A 26 5.58 6.58 5.98
N SER A 27 5.17 5.80 6.99
CA SER A 27 5.39 6.20 8.38
C SER A 27 6.75 5.66 8.81
N GLY A 28 7.76 6.53 8.76
CA GLY A 28 9.10 6.19 9.24
C GLY A 28 9.10 6.02 10.76
N GLY A 29 9.44 4.82 11.24
CA GLY A 29 9.82 4.57 12.64
C GLY A 29 8.68 4.57 13.64
N VAL A 30 7.65 3.75 13.40
CA VAL A 30 6.62 3.45 14.41
C VAL A 30 7.11 2.35 15.33
N HIS A 31 6.91 2.51 16.64
CA HIS A 31 7.32 1.53 17.63
C HIS A 31 6.18 0.54 17.88
N SER A 32 6.46 -0.75 17.82
CA SER A 32 5.52 -1.81 18.16
C SER A 32 6.10 -2.77 19.19
N ALA A 33 5.22 -3.50 19.87
CA ALA A 33 5.55 -4.59 20.78
C ALA A 33 4.41 -5.61 20.77
N THR A 34 4.57 -6.75 21.44
CA THR A 34 3.54 -7.81 21.50
C THR A 34 2.16 -7.30 21.96
N ASN A 35 2.13 -6.23 22.76
CA ASN A 35 0.91 -5.59 23.26
C ASN A 35 0.75 -4.11 22.81
N LEU A 36 1.52 -3.65 21.82
CA LEU A 36 1.43 -2.28 21.30
C LEU A 36 1.53 -2.30 19.78
N ASP A 37 0.44 -1.92 19.12
CA ASP A 37 0.37 -1.87 17.66
C ASP A 37 0.94 -0.54 17.14
N ALA A 38 1.85 -0.64 16.18
CA ALA A 38 2.21 0.46 15.31
C ALA A 38 1.17 0.58 14.19
N VAL A 39 0.61 1.77 13.94
CA VAL A 39 -0.47 1.96 12.97
C VAL A 39 -0.17 3.12 12.02
N ALA A 40 -0.41 2.91 10.73
CA ALA A 40 -0.39 3.92 9.68
C ALA A 40 -1.68 3.85 8.86
N CYS A 41 -2.40 4.97 8.73
CA CYS A 41 -3.64 5.05 7.98
C CYS A 41 -3.55 6.05 6.84
N THR A 42 -4.31 5.80 5.79
CA THR A 42 -4.45 6.66 4.62
C THR A 42 -5.90 6.72 4.14
N ILE A 43 -6.21 7.77 3.38
CA ILE A 43 -7.35 7.78 2.46
C ILE A 43 -6.77 7.63 1.07
N VAL A 44 -7.20 6.59 0.36
CA VAL A 44 -6.72 6.29 -0.99
C VAL A 44 -7.14 7.40 -1.95
N GLY A 45 -6.19 7.91 -2.74
CA GLY A 45 -6.44 8.99 -3.70
C GLY A 45 -7.55 8.65 -4.70
N THR A 46 -8.34 9.66 -5.07
CA THR A 46 -9.48 9.48 -5.98
C THR A 46 -9.10 9.59 -7.45
N ASP A 47 -7.98 10.23 -7.76
CA ASP A 47 -7.64 10.60 -9.13
C ASP A 47 -6.63 9.62 -9.76
N GLY A 48 -6.41 9.75 -11.07
CA GLY A 48 -5.45 8.94 -11.83
C GLY A 48 -5.99 7.61 -12.33
N VAL A 49 -5.10 6.73 -12.80
CA VAL A 49 -5.48 5.45 -13.42
C VAL A 49 -5.98 4.46 -12.38
N LEU A 50 -6.87 3.55 -12.82
CA LEU A 50 -7.46 2.48 -12.01
C LEU A 50 -7.20 1.13 -12.67
N TYR A 51 -6.94 0.11 -11.85
CA TYR A 51 -6.94 -1.28 -12.26
C TYR A 51 -8.27 -1.90 -11.82
N ARG A 52 -9.11 -2.33 -12.76
CA ARG A 52 -10.43 -2.93 -12.46
C ARG A 52 -11.33 -2.11 -11.52
N GLY A 53 -11.19 -0.78 -11.57
CA GLY A 53 -11.93 0.16 -10.72
C GLY A 53 -11.34 0.36 -9.32
N THR A 54 -10.17 -0.22 -9.02
CA THR A 54 -9.45 -0.11 -7.75
C THR A 54 -8.05 0.49 -7.94
N LYS A 55 -7.45 0.87 -6.81
CA LYS A 55 -6.03 1.19 -6.66
C LYS A 55 -5.30 -0.03 -6.11
N ILE A 56 -4.12 -0.31 -6.65
CA ILE A 56 -3.25 -1.39 -6.21
C ILE A 56 -2.27 -0.80 -5.19
N LEU A 57 -2.46 -1.14 -3.93
CA LEU A 57 -1.61 -0.72 -2.83
C LEU A 57 -0.64 -1.84 -2.48
N TYR A 58 0.64 -1.51 -2.44
CA TYR A 58 1.66 -2.37 -1.86
C TYR A 58 1.90 -1.90 -0.43
N VAL A 59 1.68 -2.79 0.53
CA VAL A 59 1.81 -2.50 1.95
C VAL A 59 2.92 -3.36 2.54
N PHE A 60 3.94 -2.71 3.08
CA PHE A 60 5.08 -3.37 3.73
C PHE A 60 5.11 -3.00 5.22
N ALA A 61 5.52 -3.97 6.04
CA ALA A 61 5.96 -3.77 7.41
C ALA A 61 7.34 -4.40 7.57
N GLU A 62 8.35 -3.60 7.86
CA GLU A 62 9.74 -4.04 7.97
C GLU A 62 10.34 -3.58 9.28
N SER A 63 10.89 -4.50 10.04
CA SER A 63 11.48 -4.15 11.34
C SER A 63 12.98 -3.87 11.26
N ILE A 64 13.45 -3.09 12.23
CA ILE A 64 14.85 -2.68 12.32
C ILE A 64 15.56 -3.57 13.35
N GLY A 65 16.42 -4.46 12.87
CA GLY A 65 17.29 -5.31 13.70
C GLY A 65 16.95 -6.80 13.63
N ASN A 66 17.87 -7.66 14.06
CA ASN A 66 17.74 -9.13 13.90
C ASN A 66 16.78 -9.75 14.93
N GLY A 67 16.06 -10.81 14.52
CA GLY A 67 15.13 -11.56 15.38
C GLY A 67 13.88 -10.76 15.76
N ARG A 68 13.32 -10.09 14.75
CA ARG A 68 12.22 -9.13 14.85
C ARG A 68 11.32 -9.37 13.64
N ASP A 69 10.15 -9.93 13.89
CA ASP A 69 9.27 -10.41 12.83
C ASP A 69 7.95 -9.65 12.94
N PRO A 70 7.74 -8.62 12.08
CA PRO A 70 6.54 -7.80 12.10
C PRO A 70 5.35 -8.60 11.56
N MET A 71 4.27 -8.67 12.33
CA MET A 71 2.99 -9.14 11.83
C MET A 71 2.26 -7.96 11.19
N LEU A 72 1.97 -8.01 9.90
CA LEU A 72 1.18 -6.98 9.22
C LEU A 72 -0.31 -7.34 9.22
N LYS A 73 -1.14 -6.34 9.48
CA LYS A 73 -2.59 -6.36 9.28
C LYS A 73 -3.03 -5.09 8.58
N VAL A 74 -3.60 -5.24 7.39
CA VAL A 74 -4.24 -4.18 6.62
C VAL A 74 -5.75 -4.31 6.77
N SER A 75 -6.43 -3.21 7.04
CA SER A 75 -7.88 -3.18 7.24
C SER A 75 -8.51 -1.99 6.51
N SER A 76 -9.66 -2.25 5.91
CA SER A 76 -10.54 -1.21 5.41
C SER A 76 -11.33 -0.61 6.58
N LEU A 77 -11.51 0.71 6.61
CA LEU A 77 -12.51 1.33 7.49
C LEU A 77 -13.87 1.48 6.80
N LYS A 78 -13.96 1.14 5.51
CA LYS A 78 -15.20 1.13 4.72
C LYS A 78 -15.87 -0.24 4.71
N TYR A 79 -15.07 -1.30 4.67
CA TYR A 79 -15.52 -2.69 4.56
C TYR A 79 -15.08 -3.52 5.77
N ASN A 80 -15.80 -4.59 6.07
CA ASN A 80 -15.31 -5.61 7.00
C ASN A 80 -14.29 -6.54 6.29
N LEU A 81 -13.14 -5.96 5.93
CA LEU A 81 -12.07 -6.63 5.20
C LEU A 81 -10.75 -6.44 5.92
N VAL A 82 -10.11 -7.55 6.24
CA VAL A 82 -8.81 -7.62 6.90
C VAL A 82 -7.89 -8.53 6.08
N VAL A 83 -6.70 -8.04 5.77
CA VAL A 83 -5.63 -8.81 5.13
C VAL A 83 -4.43 -8.89 6.08
N GLN A 84 -3.86 -10.07 6.28
CA GLN A 84 -2.77 -10.29 7.24
C GLN A 84 -1.65 -11.10 6.62
N ASN A 85 -0.42 -10.80 7.00
CA ASN A 85 0.77 -11.53 6.62
C ASN A 85 1.88 -11.24 7.64
N ASP A 86 2.71 -12.22 7.95
CA ASP A 86 3.83 -12.12 8.89
C ASP A 86 5.18 -12.51 8.24
N ASP A 87 5.14 -13.19 7.10
CA ASP A 87 6.29 -13.45 6.24
C ASP A 87 5.85 -13.32 4.78
N TRP A 88 6.44 -12.38 4.06
CA TRP A 88 6.01 -12.05 2.69
C TRP A 88 6.25 -13.16 1.66
N GLU A 89 7.11 -14.14 1.97
CA GLU A 89 7.38 -15.31 1.13
C GLU A 89 6.35 -16.43 1.38
N GLU A 90 5.57 -16.34 2.44
CA GLU A 90 4.61 -17.34 2.90
C GLU A 90 3.15 -16.94 2.64
N SER A 91 2.21 -17.80 3.05
CA SER A 91 0.77 -17.57 2.92
C SER A 91 0.34 -16.25 3.59
N TYR A 92 -0.66 -15.61 2.99
CA TYR A 92 -1.36 -14.48 3.62
C TYR A 92 -2.81 -14.86 3.92
N TYR A 93 -3.48 -14.08 4.78
CA TYR A 93 -4.83 -14.36 5.23
C TYR A 93 -5.76 -13.23 4.87
N VAL A 94 -6.95 -13.56 4.37
CA VAL A 94 -8.03 -12.60 4.09
C VAL A 94 -9.21 -12.99 4.96
N ASN A 95 -9.59 -12.13 5.91
CA ASN A 95 -10.62 -12.41 6.92
C ASN A 95 -10.43 -13.78 7.58
N GLY A 96 -9.19 -14.13 7.91
CA GLY A 96 -8.80 -15.40 8.53
C GLY A 96 -8.72 -16.61 7.57
N SER A 97 -9.07 -16.45 6.30
CA SER A 97 -8.92 -17.51 5.30
C SER A 97 -7.54 -17.43 4.63
N GLU A 98 -6.77 -18.51 4.72
CA GLU A 98 -5.44 -18.62 4.10
C GLU A 98 -5.51 -18.49 2.57
N LYS A 99 -4.50 -17.86 1.98
CA LYS A 99 -4.28 -17.64 0.56
C LYS A 99 -2.82 -17.93 0.23
N ALA A 100 -2.60 -18.43 -0.99
CA ALA A 100 -1.27 -18.75 -1.49
C ALA A 100 -0.35 -17.52 -1.49
N PRO A 101 0.96 -17.70 -1.29
CA PRO A 101 1.94 -16.61 -1.31
C PRO A 101 1.88 -15.77 -2.59
N VAL A 102 2.23 -14.49 -2.48
CA VAL A 102 2.38 -13.60 -3.64
C VAL A 102 3.78 -13.82 -4.24
N PRO A 103 3.90 -14.15 -5.54
CA PRO A 103 5.20 -14.30 -6.20
C PRO A 103 6.09 -13.06 -6.06
N ALA A 104 7.35 -13.27 -5.70
CA ALA A 104 8.33 -12.19 -5.48
C ALA A 104 8.53 -11.27 -6.70
N SER A 105 8.41 -11.82 -7.92
CA SER A 105 8.47 -11.05 -9.16
C SER A 105 7.41 -9.93 -9.21
N LEU A 106 6.24 -10.15 -8.61
CA LEU A 106 5.19 -9.14 -8.60
C LEU A 106 5.54 -7.95 -7.69
N TYR A 107 6.27 -8.19 -6.59
CA TYR A 107 6.80 -7.11 -5.76
C TYR A 107 7.96 -6.36 -6.44
N ALA A 108 8.91 -7.11 -6.98
CA ALA A 108 10.12 -6.58 -7.61
C ALA A 108 9.84 -5.76 -8.89
N SER A 109 8.76 -6.04 -9.60
CA SER A 109 8.46 -5.39 -10.89
C SER A 109 7.87 -3.99 -10.79
N TYR A 110 7.30 -3.63 -9.64
CA TYR A 110 6.65 -2.32 -9.46
C TYR A 110 7.23 -1.51 -8.30
N LEU A 111 7.89 -2.17 -7.35
CA LEU A 111 8.63 -1.56 -6.27
C LEU A 111 9.92 -2.35 -6.01
N ARG A 112 10.11 -2.78 -4.77
CA ARG A 112 11.17 -3.64 -4.28
C ARG A 112 10.52 -4.77 -3.50
N THR A 113 11.24 -5.86 -3.33
CA THR A 113 10.86 -6.87 -2.33
C THR A 113 11.12 -6.32 -0.92
N PRO A 114 10.44 -6.86 0.10
CA PRO A 114 10.84 -6.66 1.48
C PRO A 114 12.29 -7.08 1.73
N LYS A 115 12.92 -6.47 2.73
CA LYS A 115 14.37 -6.57 2.96
C LYS A 115 14.80 -7.96 3.47
N ARG A 116 13.94 -8.65 4.21
CA ARG A 116 14.18 -9.98 4.80
C ARG A 116 12.98 -10.87 4.54
N ALA A 117 13.18 -12.19 4.53
CA ALA A 117 12.09 -13.16 4.44
C ALA A 117 11.05 -12.92 5.55
N THR A 118 11.49 -12.72 6.78
CA THR A 118 10.60 -12.49 7.93
C THR A 118 9.97 -11.09 8.02
N ASP A 119 10.17 -10.24 7.01
CA ASP A 119 9.38 -9.00 6.91
C ASP A 119 7.99 -9.33 6.33
N ALA A 120 6.99 -8.47 6.55
CA ALA A 120 5.63 -8.72 6.08
C ALA A 120 5.24 -7.82 4.91
N ALA A 121 4.51 -8.38 3.96
CA ALA A 121 3.97 -7.62 2.82
C ALA A 121 2.63 -8.17 2.33
N VAL A 122 1.76 -7.26 1.90
CA VAL A 122 0.52 -7.62 1.20
C VAL A 122 0.27 -6.68 0.03
N ILE A 123 -0.41 -7.18 -1.00
CA ILE A 123 -1.03 -6.37 -2.05
C ILE A 123 -2.51 -6.22 -1.71
N TYR A 124 -2.97 -4.98 -1.64
CA TYR A 124 -4.36 -4.62 -1.32
C TYR A 124 -5.00 -3.84 -2.46
N PHE A 125 -6.21 -4.23 -2.87
CA PHE A 125 -6.98 -3.52 -3.88
C PHE A 125 -8.01 -2.64 -3.19
N ALA A 126 -7.79 -1.33 -3.22
CA ALA A 126 -8.64 -0.36 -2.54
C ALA A 126 -9.54 0.38 -3.52
N ASP A 127 -10.77 0.70 -3.11
CA ASP A 127 -11.57 1.66 -3.86
C ASP A 127 -10.92 3.06 -3.81
N PRO A 128 -11.08 3.88 -4.86
CA PRO A 128 -10.75 5.31 -4.78
C PRO A 128 -11.53 5.98 -3.62
N GLY A 129 -10.82 6.75 -2.79
CA GLY A 129 -11.38 7.38 -1.59
C GLY A 129 -11.53 6.45 -0.39
N GLU A 130 -11.08 5.19 -0.47
CA GLU A 130 -11.19 4.24 0.64
C GLU A 130 -10.24 4.59 1.80
N PRO A 131 -10.75 4.70 3.04
CA PRO A 131 -9.89 4.77 4.23
C PRO A 131 -9.31 3.38 4.56
N VAL A 132 -7.99 3.27 4.57
CA VAL A 132 -7.23 2.03 4.81
C VAL A 132 -6.22 2.24 5.93
N CYS A 133 -6.15 1.30 6.87
CA CYS A 133 -5.16 1.29 7.95
C CYS A 133 -4.31 0.02 7.90
N ALA A 134 -3.00 0.20 7.93
CA ALA A 134 -2.02 -0.85 8.17
C ALA A 134 -1.58 -0.78 9.64
N SER A 135 -1.56 -1.93 10.29
CA SER A 135 -1.14 -2.10 11.67
C SER A 135 -0.10 -3.21 11.74
N THR A 136 0.84 -3.08 12.66
CA THR A 136 1.83 -4.12 12.90
C THR A 136 2.17 -4.26 14.37
N LYS A 137 2.45 -5.50 14.75
CA LYS A 137 2.97 -5.88 16.06
C LYS A 137 4.10 -6.87 15.89
N GLU A 138 5.01 -6.89 16.84
CA GLU A 138 6.16 -7.79 16.84
C GLU A 138 5.88 -9.03 17.69
N TYR A 139 6.29 -10.20 17.20
CA TYR A 139 6.42 -11.39 18.04
C TYR A 139 7.68 -11.26 18.89
N ALA A 140 7.54 -10.68 20.08
CA ALA A 140 8.62 -10.66 21.05
C ALA A 140 8.18 -11.26 22.39
N ASN A 141 8.98 -12.16 22.94
CA ASN A 141 8.78 -12.70 24.30
C ASN A 141 9.19 -11.69 25.40
N ASN A 142 9.21 -10.41 25.08
CA ASN A 142 9.60 -9.33 25.99
C ASN A 142 8.71 -8.10 25.76
N SER A 143 8.74 -7.17 26.72
CA SER A 143 7.97 -5.92 26.68
C SER A 143 8.72 -4.76 26.01
N ASN A 144 9.75 -5.05 25.21
CA ASN A 144 10.52 -4.01 24.56
C ASN A 144 9.77 -3.45 23.35
N LEU A 145 10.02 -2.18 23.06
CA LEU A 145 9.54 -1.51 21.87
C LEU A 145 10.53 -1.70 20.72
N TYR A 146 10.02 -2.11 19.57
CA TYR A 146 10.79 -2.33 18.36
C TYR A 146 10.34 -1.40 17.26
N GLN A 147 11.33 -0.81 16.59
CA GLN A 147 11.07 0.09 15.49
C GLN A 147 10.70 -0.73 14.24
N VAL A 148 9.52 -0.45 13.70
CA VAL A 148 9.01 -0.98 12.45
C VAL A 148 8.75 0.18 11.50
N GLN A 149 8.97 -0.05 10.22
CA GLN A 149 8.67 0.86 9.14
C GLN A 149 7.46 0.32 8.40
N ILE A 150 6.39 1.13 8.33
CA ILE A 150 5.21 0.81 7.54
C ILE A 150 5.22 1.71 6.30
N SER A 151 5.02 1.10 5.13
CA SER A 151 4.81 1.84 3.89
C SER A 151 3.58 1.33 3.16
N ILE A 152 2.73 2.25 2.73
CA ILE A 152 1.58 2.04 1.85
C ILE A 152 1.85 2.84 0.57
N THR A 153 2.02 2.14 -0.55
CA THR A 153 2.38 2.75 -1.84
C THR A 153 1.33 2.43 -2.88
N ASP A 154 0.78 3.43 -3.56
CA ASP A 154 -0.04 3.22 -4.76
C ASP A 154 0.85 2.96 -5.97
N VAL A 155 0.84 1.72 -6.47
CA VAL A 155 1.60 1.29 -7.65
C VAL A 155 0.76 1.20 -8.92
N THR A 156 -0.51 1.60 -8.87
CA THR A 156 -1.48 1.40 -9.96
C THR A 156 -0.96 1.95 -11.29
N SER A 157 -0.31 3.12 -11.28
CA SER A 157 0.26 3.70 -12.51
C SER A 157 1.37 2.85 -13.11
N GLY A 158 2.22 2.23 -12.29
CA GLY A 158 3.28 1.35 -12.76
C GLY A 158 2.72 0.07 -13.40
N VAL A 159 1.71 -0.52 -12.75
CA VAL A 159 1.01 -1.71 -13.26
C VAL A 159 0.32 -1.43 -14.60
N ILE A 160 -0.43 -0.34 -14.71
CA ILE A 160 -1.11 0.00 -15.97
C ILE A 160 -0.09 0.35 -17.07
N ALA A 161 1.02 1.03 -16.73
CA ALA A 161 2.07 1.36 -17.70
C ALA A 161 2.77 0.12 -18.27
N SER A 162 2.79 -1.01 -17.56
CA SER A 162 3.35 -2.27 -18.08
C SER A 162 2.42 -3.01 -19.05
N GLY A 163 1.36 -2.36 -19.53
CA GLY A 163 0.43 -2.94 -20.53
C GLY A 163 -0.68 -3.79 -19.92
N VAL A 164 -0.78 -3.88 -18.60
CA VAL A 164 -1.86 -4.57 -17.90
C VAL A 164 -3.15 -3.76 -18.11
N ARG A 165 -4.03 -4.25 -19.00
CA ARG A 165 -5.29 -3.57 -19.32
C ARG A 165 -6.26 -3.64 -18.14
N SER A 166 -6.86 -2.50 -17.80
CA SER A 166 -8.00 -2.45 -16.88
C SER A 166 -9.28 -2.91 -17.59
N SER A 167 -10.06 -3.77 -16.93
CA SER A 167 -11.45 -4.07 -17.30
C SER A 167 -12.39 -3.24 -16.42
N PRO A 168 -13.63 -2.92 -16.81
CA PRO A 168 -14.63 -2.41 -15.88
C PRO A 168 -14.81 -3.34 -14.67
N LYS A 169 -15.12 -2.77 -13.50
CA LYS A 169 -15.43 -3.53 -12.27
C LYS A 169 -16.67 -4.38 -12.54
N ASP A 170 -16.55 -5.70 -12.50
CA ASP A 170 -17.73 -6.56 -12.46
C ASP A 170 -18.48 -6.23 -11.16
N ALA A 171 -19.76 -5.87 -11.28
CA ALA A 171 -20.54 -5.36 -10.16
C ALA A 171 -20.71 -6.43 -9.05
N ALA A 172 -19.95 -6.24 -7.97
CA ALA A 172 -20.17 -6.64 -6.58
C ALA A 172 -20.77 -8.03 -6.29
N ILE A 173 -19.94 -8.97 -5.82
CA ILE A 173 -20.27 -9.88 -4.69
C ILE A 173 -18.94 -10.18 -3.96
N ASP A 174 -18.80 -9.76 -2.70
CA ASP A 174 -17.71 -10.09 -1.77
C ASP A 174 -16.30 -9.46 -2.00
N PRO A 175 -15.88 -8.46 -1.19
CA PRO A 175 -14.52 -7.92 -1.18
C PRO A 175 -13.42 -8.98 -1.00
N ASN A 176 -13.70 -10.11 -0.32
CA ASN A 176 -12.74 -11.19 -0.15
C ASN A 176 -12.48 -11.97 -1.46
N GLY A 177 -13.55 -12.24 -2.21
CA GLY A 177 -13.48 -12.87 -3.53
C GLY A 177 -12.80 -11.97 -4.56
N MET A 178 -13.02 -10.66 -4.48
CA MET A 178 -12.40 -9.67 -5.38
C MET A 178 -10.88 -9.58 -5.19
N LEU A 179 -10.38 -9.51 -3.95
CA LEU A 179 -8.94 -9.37 -3.71
C LEU A 179 -8.14 -10.54 -4.31
N ARG A 180 -8.66 -11.78 -4.21
CA ARG A 180 -8.02 -12.94 -4.81
C ARG A 180 -8.17 -12.96 -6.34
N SER A 181 -9.36 -12.65 -6.86
CA SER A 181 -9.60 -12.60 -8.32
C SER A 181 -8.75 -11.54 -9.01
N ASP A 182 -8.59 -10.37 -8.39
CA ASP A 182 -7.78 -9.27 -8.92
C ASP A 182 -6.29 -9.62 -8.88
N LEU A 183 -5.82 -10.28 -7.80
CA LEU A 183 -4.46 -10.79 -7.73
C LEU A 183 -4.20 -11.90 -8.76
N ASP A 184 -5.08 -12.89 -8.88
CA ASP A 184 -4.93 -13.97 -9.87
C ASP A 184 -4.88 -13.43 -11.29
N ARG A 185 -5.71 -12.44 -11.61
CA ARG A 185 -5.70 -11.80 -12.92
C ARG A 185 -4.43 -10.99 -13.14
N LEU A 186 -3.95 -10.27 -12.12
CA LEU A 186 -2.69 -9.55 -12.19
C LEU A 186 -1.52 -10.52 -12.46
N LEU A 187 -1.50 -11.68 -11.80
CA LEU A 187 -0.52 -12.74 -12.01
C LEU A 187 -0.61 -13.36 -13.41
N GLU A 188 -1.82 -13.64 -13.90
CA GLU A 188 -2.04 -14.16 -15.25
C GLU A 188 -1.47 -13.19 -16.30
N VAL A 189 -1.83 -11.90 -16.21
CA VAL A 189 -1.32 -10.90 -17.15
C VAL A 189 0.19 -10.76 -17.06
N TYR A 190 0.75 -10.72 -15.84
CA TYR A 190 2.19 -10.66 -15.63
C TYR A 190 2.92 -11.83 -16.32
N SER A 191 2.44 -13.07 -16.12
CA SER A 191 3.01 -14.28 -16.74
C SER A 191 2.95 -14.28 -18.27
N THR A 192 2.01 -13.54 -18.87
CA THR A 192 1.90 -13.38 -20.34
C THR A 192 2.77 -12.26 -20.89
N THR A 193 3.25 -11.34 -20.05
CA THR A 193 4.07 -10.19 -20.46
C THR A 193 5.57 -10.50 -20.37
N GLU A 194 5.97 -11.50 -19.59
CA GLU A 194 7.35 -12.00 -19.48
C GLU A 194 7.77 -13.02 -20.58
N LYS A 195 6.85 -13.39 -21.48
CA LYS A 195 7.13 -14.27 -22.63
C LYS A 195 7.33 -13.48 -23.92
#